data_AF-Q1Z2Z0-F1
#
_entry.id   AF-Q1Z2Z0-F1
#
_cell.length_a   1.000
_cell.length_b   1.000
_cell.length_c   1.000
_cell.angle_alpha   90.00
_cell.angle_beta   90.00
_cell.angle_gamma   90.00
#
_symmetry.space_group_name_H-M   'P 1'
#
loop_
_entity.id
_entity.type
_entity.pdbx_description
1 polymer ?
#
loop_
_entity_poly.entity_id
_entity_poly.type
_entity_poly.pdbx_seq_one_letter_code
_entity_poly.pdbx_strand_id
1 'polypeptide(L)'
;MIYKSKGFSLIEVLISFVVLTVGVLGLVKLQTYMEVKSENALHSIDALYLAEEKLELFRTRSQSAGTGTILYSDIKSSTESLLMAGTTVSRVVVVNNDTPVPGSKQIKVSVIWSDRWNTT
;
A
#
# COMPACT_ATOMS: atom_id res chain seq x y z
N MET A 1 1.16 35.54 58.50
CA MET A 1 1.48 34.35 57.68
C MET A 1 2.17 34.83 56.42
N ILE A 2 3.49 34.65 56.31
CA ILE A 2 4.25 35.05 55.12
C ILE A 2 4.45 33.77 54.30
N TYR A 3 3.69 33.64 53.21
CA TYR A 3 3.87 32.56 52.25
C TYR A 3 5.21 32.80 51.52
N LYS A 4 6.20 31.92 51.72
CA LYS A 4 7.43 31.92 50.91
C LYS A 4 7.08 31.41 49.50
N SER A 5 6.96 32.31 48.54
CA SER A 5 6.95 31.96 47.12
C SER A 5 8.35 31.48 46.72
N LYS A 6 8.53 30.15 46.63
CA LYS A 6 9.72 29.58 45.98
C LYS A 6 9.60 29.83 44.49
N GLY A 7 10.40 30.75 43.95
CA GLY A 7 10.48 30.99 42.51
C GLY A 7 11.07 29.79 41.76
N PHE A 8 10.81 29.75 40.45
CA PHE A 8 11.37 28.76 39.52
C PHE A 8 12.89 28.82 39.54
N SER A 9 13.54 27.66 39.68
CA SER A 9 15.00 27.58 39.54
C SER A 9 15.38 27.52 38.06
N LEU A 10 16.43 28.23 37.66
CA LEU A 10 16.90 28.27 36.27
C LEU A 10 17.25 26.86 35.72
N ILE A 11 17.73 25.98 36.60
CA ILE A 11 18.01 24.57 36.26
C ILE A 11 16.75 23.77 35.95
N GLU A 12 15.61 24.09 36.59
CA GLU A 12 14.34 23.39 36.39
C GLU A 12 13.76 23.72 35.02
N VAL A 13 13.88 24.98 34.59
CA VAL A 13 13.52 25.41 33.23
C VAL A 13 14.41 24.71 32.20
N LEU A 14 15.71 24.57 32.47
CA LEU A 14 16.65 23.89 31.58
C LEU A 14 16.33 22.40 31.43
N ILE A 15 16.04 21.70 32.54
CA ILE A 15 15.62 20.29 32.50
C ILE A 15 14.29 20.14 31.75
N SER A 16 13.33 21.04 31.98
CA SER A 16 12.06 21.03 31.26
C SER A 16 12.26 21.19 29.74
N PHE A 17 13.17 22.06 29.32
CA PHE A 17 13.54 22.20 27.91
C PHE A 17 14.15 20.93 27.33
N VAL A 18 15.03 20.24 28.07
CA VAL A 18 15.62 18.97 27.63
C VAL A 18 14.55 17.88 27.47
N VAL A 19 13.63 17.78 28.43
CA VAL A 19 12.52 16.81 28.32
C VAL A 19 11.62 17.13 27.13
N LEU A 20 11.30 18.42 26.92
CA LEU A 20 10.49 18.88 25.80
C LEU A 20 11.16 18.55 24.46
N THR A 21 12.46 18.84 24.30
CA THR A 21 13.16 18.56 23.04
C THR A 21 13.19 17.07 22.71
N VAL A 22 13.45 16.22 23.69
CA VAL A 22 13.39 14.76 23.51
C VAL A 22 11.97 14.31 23.14
N GLY A 23 10.95 14.86 23.79
CA GLY A 23 9.54 14.57 23.48
C GLY A 23 9.17 14.94 22.05
N VAL A 24 9.55 16.15 21.60
CA VAL A 24 9.31 16.62 20.23
C VAL A 24 10.02 15.76 19.20
N LEU A 25 11.27 15.34 19.45
CA LEU A 25 11.99 14.43 18.54
C LEU A 25 11.30 13.07 18.41
N GLY A 26 10.74 12.55 19.50
CA GLY A 26 9.93 11.33 19.48
C GLY A 26 8.68 11.48 18.60
N LEU A 27 7.97 12.60 18.74
CA LEU A 27 6.78 12.90 17.94
C LEU A 27 7.10 13.05 16.45
N VAL A 28 8.21 13.71 16.09
CA VAL A 28 8.62 13.87 14.69
C VAL A 28 8.88 12.51 14.06
N LYS A 29 9.59 11.59 14.74
CA LYS A 29 9.81 10.23 14.23
C LYS A 29 8.51 9.45 14.02
N LEU A 30 7.54 9.61 14.91
CA LEU A 30 6.23 8.98 14.76
C LEU A 30 5.45 9.55 13.58
N GLN A 31 5.48 10.87 13.39
CA GLN A 31 4.85 11.53 12.23
C GLN A 31 5.41 11.00 10.91
N THR A 32 6.74 10.90 10.78
CA THR A 32 7.35 10.37 9.55
C THR A 32 6.99 8.91 9.30
N TYR A 33 6.90 8.10 10.35
CA TYR A 33 6.49 6.70 10.23
C TYR A 33 5.02 6.57 9.80
N MET A 34 4.14 7.40 10.38
CA MET A 34 2.73 7.43 10.02
C MET A 34 2.51 7.89 8.58
N GLU A 35 3.30 8.85 8.10
CA GLU A 35 3.22 9.35 6.72
C GLU A 35 3.50 8.22 5.71
N VAL A 36 4.60 7.47 5.89
CA VAL A 36 4.94 6.34 5.01
C VAL A 36 3.88 5.25 5.06
N LYS A 37 3.38 4.92 6.25
CA LYS A 37 2.32 3.92 6.39
C LYS A 37 1.00 4.37 5.74
N SER A 38 0.66 5.66 5.86
CA SER A 38 -0.52 6.24 5.22
C SER A 38 -0.39 6.24 3.71
N GLU A 39 0.78 6.60 3.18
CA GLU A 39 1.08 6.55 1.75
C GLU A 39 0.95 5.12 1.20
N ASN A 40 1.54 4.13 1.89
CA ASN A 40 1.41 2.73 1.49
C ASN A 40 -0.04 2.22 1.51
N ALA A 41 -0.85 2.69 2.47
CA ALA A 41 -2.27 2.36 2.52
C ALA A 41 -3.05 2.95 1.33
N LEU A 42 -2.72 4.17 0.90
CA LEU A 42 -3.30 4.76 -0.31
C LEU A 42 -2.88 4.00 -1.56
N HIS A 43 -1.59 3.69 -1.72
CA HIS A 43 -1.09 2.87 -2.84
C HIS A 43 -1.73 1.49 -2.88
N SER A 44 -2.02 0.90 -1.72
CA SER A 44 -2.72 -0.40 -1.65
C SER A 44 -4.14 -0.33 -2.21
N ILE A 45 -4.86 0.78 -2.03
CA ILE A 45 -6.20 0.97 -2.59
C ILE A 45 -6.13 1.11 -4.12
N ASP A 46 -5.20 1.91 -4.62
CA ASP A 46 -4.99 2.08 -6.06
C ASP A 46 -4.54 0.77 -6.72
N ALA A 47 -3.66 0.03 -6.05
CA ALA A 47 -3.19 -1.29 -6.49
C ALA A 47 -4.34 -2.32 -6.52
N LEU A 48 -5.24 -2.29 -5.54
CA LEU A 48 -6.45 -3.11 -5.54
C LEU A 48 -7.35 -2.76 -6.71
N TYR A 49 -7.56 -1.48 -7.00
CA TYR A 49 -8.35 -1.06 -8.15
C TYR A 49 -7.78 -1.60 -9.48
N LEU A 50 -6.45 -1.55 -9.67
CA LEU A 50 -5.78 -2.13 -10.84
C LEU A 50 -5.89 -3.65 -10.91
N ALA A 51 -5.91 -4.33 -9.75
CA ALA A 51 -6.13 -5.77 -9.70
C ALA A 51 -7.57 -6.14 -10.04
N GLU A 52 -8.54 -5.39 -9.50
CA GLU A 52 -9.97 -5.53 -9.77
C GLU A 52 -10.29 -5.30 -11.23
N GLU A 53 -9.78 -4.23 -11.84
CA GLU A 53 -9.92 -3.96 -13.28
C GLU A 53 -9.51 -5.18 -14.13
N LYS A 54 -8.40 -5.83 -13.80
CA LYS A 54 -7.92 -7.02 -14.51
C LYS A 54 -8.83 -8.23 -14.27
N LEU A 55 -9.34 -8.41 -13.05
CA LEU A 55 -10.30 -9.47 -12.73
C LEU A 55 -11.64 -9.26 -13.43
N GLU A 56 -12.11 -8.02 -13.55
CA GLU A 56 -13.31 -7.66 -14.29
C GLU A 56 -13.17 -7.97 -15.77
N LEU A 57 -12.01 -7.65 -16.38
CA LEU A 57 -11.69 -8.07 -17.74
C LEU A 57 -11.77 -9.60 -17.88
N PHE A 58 -11.24 -10.36 -16.91
CA PHE A 58 -11.37 -11.82 -16.93
C PHE A 58 -12.79 -12.33 -16.69
N ARG A 59 -13.70 -11.50 -16.16
CA ARG A 59 -15.11 -11.83 -16.02
C ARG A 59 -15.89 -11.67 -17.33
N THR A 60 -15.43 -10.84 -18.26
CA THR A 60 -16.06 -10.69 -19.60
C THR A 60 -15.72 -11.83 -20.57
N ARG A 61 -15.18 -12.94 -20.07
CA ARG A 61 -14.77 -14.10 -20.87
C ARG A 61 -15.94 -14.79 -21.58
N SER A 62 -15.69 -15.25 -22.80
CA SER A 62 -16.62 -16.01 -23.64
C SER A 62 -15.93 -17.20 -24.32
N GLN A 63 -16.71 -18.20 -24.73
CA GLN A 63 -16.22 -19.34 -25.53
C GLN A 63 -15.95 -18.95 -26.99
N SER A 64 -16.59 -17.90 -27.52
CA SER A 64 -16.56 -17.58 -28.96
C SER A 64 -16.16 -16.15 -29.30
N ALA A 65 -15.52 -15.42 -28.35
CA ALA A 65 -15.02 -14.04 -28.52
C ALA A 65 -15.95 -13.10 -29.33
N GLY A 66 -17.15 -12.86 -28.82
CA GLY A 66 -17.99 -11.77 -29.32
C GLY A 66 -17.39 -10.39 -29.00
N THR A 67 -17.94 -9.34 -29.62
CA THR A 67 -17.51 -7.94 -29.40
C THR A 67 -17.51 -7.60 -27.90
N GLY A 68 -16.37 -7.14 -27.37
CA GLY A 68 -16.21 -6.77 -25.96
C GLY A 68 -15.97 -7.92 -24.98
N THR A 69 -15.75 -9.14 -25.48
CA THR A 69 -15.42 -10.32 -24.65
C THR A 69 -14.02 -10.83 -24.94
N ILE A 70 -13.38 -11.43 -23.94
CA ILE A 70 -12.09 -12.12 -24.12
C ILE A 70 -12.32 -13.62 -24.31
N LEU A 71 -11.44 -14.32 -25.03
CA LEU A 71 -11.50 -15.77 -25.09
C LEU A 71 -11.10 -16.39 -23.75
N TYR A 72 -11.77 -17.46 -23.36
CA TYR A 72 -11.38 -18.25 -22.19
C TYR A 72 -9.93 -18.78 -22.29
N SER A 73 -9.48 -19.12 -23.51
CA SER A 73 -8.12 -19.59 -23.78
C SER A 73 -7.04 -18.54 -23.56
N ASP A 74 -7.38 -17.25 -23.63
CA ASP A 74 -6.43 -16.14 -23.53
C ASP A 74 -6.16 -15.73 -22.09
N ILE A 75 -6.92 -16.28 -21.13
CA ILE A 75 -6.65 -16.15 -19.71
C ILE A 75 -5.42 -17.01 -19.36
N LYS A 76 -4.27 -16.35 -19.29
CA LYS A 76 -2.95 -16.91 -19.02
C LYS A 76 -2.17 -16.05 -18.03
N SER A 77 -1.17 -16.65 -17.41
CA SER A 77 -0.24 -15.92 -16.54
C SER A 77 0.50 -14.85 -17.35
N SER A 78 0.63 -13.66 -16.79
CA SER A 78 1.26 -12.51 -17.46
C SER A 78 1.81 -11.53 -16.43
N THR A 79 2.82 -10.77 -16.80
CA THR A 79 3.35 -9.66 -16.02
C THR A 79 3.31 -8.40 -16.87
N GLU A 80 2.67 -7.35 -16.36
CA GLU A 80 2.46 -6.08 -17.04
C GLU A 80 3.04 -4.95 -16.18
N SER A 81 3.80 -4.04 -16.80
CA SER A 81 4.27 -2.82 -16.14
C SER A 81 3.27 -1.70 -16.39
N LEU A 82 2.83 -1.04 -15.33
CA LEU A 82 1.82 0.01 -15.36
C LEU A 82 2.30 1.23 -14.58
N LEU A 83 1.57 2.33 -14.72
CA LEU A 83 1.77 3.53 -13.91
C LEU A 83 0.61 3.65 -12.93
N MET A 84 0.94 3.86 -11.67
CA MET A 84 -0.01 4.11 -10.58
C MET A 84 0.45 5.38 -9.86
N ALA A 85 -0.35 6.44 -9.92
CA ALA A 85 -0.03 7.73 -9.32
C ALA A 85 1.39 8.27 -9.63
N GLY A 86 1.89 8.02 -10.86
CA GLY A 86 3.24 8.42 -11.30
C GLY A 86 4.38 7.47 -10.90
N THR A 87 4.09 6.40 -10.17
CA THR A 87 5.05 5.34 -9.81
C THR A 87 4.88 4.15 -10.73
N THR A 88 5.99 3.53 -11.15
CA THR A 88 5.95 2.30 -11.95
C THR A 88 5.63 1.11 -11.07
N VAL A 89 4.58 0.37 -11.41
CA VAL A 89 4.12 -0.81 -10.69
C VAL A 89 4.07 -2.02 -11.61
N SER A 90 4.22 -3.21 -11.03
CA SER A 90 4.16 -4.48 -11.75
C SER A 90 2.89 -5.23 -11.37
N ARG A 91 1.98 -5.43 -12.32
CA ARG A 91 0.81 -6.30 -12.17
C ARG A 91 1.15 -7.70 -12.66
N VAL A 92 1.07 -8.67 -11.75
CA VAL A 92 1.38 -10.08 -11.99
C VAL A 92 0.10 -10.89 -11.91
N VAL A 93 -0.23 -11.58 -12.99
CA VAL A 93 -1.34 -12.53 -13.08
C VAL A 93 -0.75 -13.94 -13.07
N VAL A 94 -1.23 -14.77 -12.14
CA VAL A 94 -0.90 -16.20 -12.07
C VAL A 94 -2.17 -17.01 -12.31
N VAL A 95 -2.14 -17.88 -13.31
CA VAL A 95 -3.27 -18.75 -13.69
C VAL A 95 -2.88 -20.21 -13.50
N ASN A 96 -3.61 -20.90 -12.63
CA ASN A 96 -3.53 -22.35 -12.47
C ASN A 96 -4.73 -22.99 -13.17
N ASN A 97 -4.48 -23.84 -14.16
CA ASN A 97 -5.53 -24.56 -14.88
C ASN A 97 -6.02 -25.76 -14.08
N ASP A 98 -7.25 -26.20 -14.39
CA ASP A 98 -7.92 -27.38 -13.83
C ASP A 98 -7.95 -27.42 -12.30
N THR A 99 -8.04 -26.23 -11.69
CA THR A 99 -8.06 -26.04 -10.23
C THR A 99 -9.21 -25.11 -9.85
N PRO A 100 -10.05 -25.45 -8.84
CA PRO A 100 -10.04 -26.70 -8.08
C PRO A 100 -10.66 -27.90 -8.81
N VAL A 101 -11.32 -27.70 -9.96
CA VAL A 101 -11.97 -28.77 -10.74
C VAL A 101 -11.50 -28.76 -12.20
N PRO A 102 -11.59 -29.88 -12.93
CA PRO A 102 -11.28 -29.93 -14.35
C PRO A 102 -12.12 -28.91 -15.15
N GLY A 103 -11.48 -28.18 -16.06
CA GLY A 103 -12.11 -27.12 -16.86
C GLY A 103 -12.24 -25.77 -16.14
N SER A 104 -11.76 -25.61 -14.91
CA SER A 104 -11.71 -24.31 -14.22
C SER A 104 -10.31 -23.72 -14.16
N LYS A 105 -10.19 -22.39 -14.19
CA LYS A 105 -8.94 -21.66 -13.98
C LYS A 105 -9.00 -20.92 -12.65
N GLN A 106 -8.03 -21.16 -11.77
CA GLN A 106 -7.81 -20.34 -10.59
C GLN A 106 -6.87 -19.19 -10.99
N ILE A 107 -7.30 -17.96 -10.74
CA ILE A 107 -6.58 -16.74 -11.13
C ILE A 107 -6.21 -15.97 -9.86
N LYS A 108 -4.94 -15.60 -9.75
CA LYS A 108 -4.44 -14.68 -8.73
C LYS A 108 -3.84 -13.45 -9.42
N VAL A 109 -4.33 -12.27 -9.07
CA VAL A 109 -3.79 -11.00 -9.55
C VAL A 109 -3.12 -10.30 -8.38
N SER A 110 -1.86 -9.98 -8.53
CA SER A 110 -1.06 -9.22 -7.56
C SER A 110 -0.52 -7.97 -8.22
N VAL A 111 -0.49 -6.85 -7.51
CA VAL A 111 0.17 -5.62 -7.95
C VAL A 111 1.29 -5.33 -6.96
N ILE A 112 2.48 -5.07 -7.49
CA ILE A 112 3.72 -4.93 -6.72
C ILE A 112 4.30 -3.55 -7.02
N TRP A 113 4.68 -2.82 -5.97
CA TRP A 113 5.32 -1.51 -6.05
C TRP A 113 6.49 -1.44 -5.06
N SER A 114 7.38 -0.47 -5.26
CA SER A 114 8.44 -0.16 -4.30
C SER A 114 8.00 1.02 -3.42
N ASP A 115 8.02 0.85 -2.10
CA ASP A 115 7.79 1.93 -1.14
C ASP A 115 8.99 2.93 -1.12
N ARG A 116 8.84 4.10 -0.48
CA ARG A 116 9.89 5.12 -0.27
C ARG A 116 11.14 4.57 0.42
N TRP A 117 11.03 3.47 1.15
CA TRP A 117 12.17 2.76 1.75
C TRP A 117 12.70 1.61 0.88
N ASN A 118 12.26 1.53 -0.38
CA ASN A 118 12.66 0.52 -1.36
C ASN A 118 12.48 -0.91 -0.86
N THR A 119 11.46 -1.11 -0.01
CA THR A 119 11.03 -2.42 0.46
C THR A 119 9.80 -2.79 -0.37
N THR A 120 9.89 -3.93 -1.05
CA THR A 120 8.83 -4.57 -1.85
C THR A 120 7.98 -5.49 -0.99
#